data_AF-A0A7S1T5G9-F1
#
_entry.id   AF-A0A7S1T5G9-F1
#
_cell.length_a   1.000
_cell.length_b   1.000
_cell.length_c   1.000
_cell.angle_alpha   90.00
_cell.angle_beta   90.00
_cell.angle_gamma   90.00
#
_symmetry.space_group_name_H-M   'P 1'
#
loop_
_entity.id
_entity.type
_entity.pdbx_description
1 polymer ?
#
loop_
_entity_poly.entity_id
_entity_poly.type
_entity_poly.pdbx_seq_one_letter_code
_entity_poly.pdbx_strand_id
1 'polypeptide(L)'
;VKAAFHDRRFNSIDASELSLLRCAVSILSGFEKSCSNVFDWTVGRHGIIIEFADPEDGASRYSATYLPEVAREQGWTQRECVNSLIRKAGYENNIDERLYATIRLTRYVTSKSSLTFKEYAVRKSEPVPVV
;
A
#
# COMPACT_ATOMS: atom_id res chain seq x y z
N VAL A 1 -7.14 12.01 9.72
CA VAL A 1 -8.51 11.74 10.20
C VAL A 1 -8.93 10.29 9.94
N LYS A 2 -9.16 9.83 8.70
CA LYS A 2 -9.59 8.43 8.42
C LYS A 2 -8.72 7.36 9.08
N ALA A 3 -7.39 7.47 8.97
CA ALA A 3 -6.45 6.51 9.55
C ALA A 3 -6.47 6.46 11.10
N ALA A 4 -6.94 7.52 11.77
CA ALA A 4 -6.93 7.62 13.24
C ALA A 4 -8.27 7.20 13.88
N PHE A 5 -9.38 7.37 13.16
CA PHE A 5 -10.73 7.24 13.73
C PHE A 5 -11.66 6.30 12.96
N HIS A 6 -11.28 5.87 11.75
CA HIS A 6 -12.16 5.10 10.87
C HIS A 6 -11.49 3.83 10.32
N ASP A 7 -10.35 3.42 10.88
CA ASP A 7 -9.76 2.11 10.60
C ASP A 7 -10.33 1.08 11.57
N ARG A 8 -11.28 0.25 11.10
CA ARG A 8 -12.03 -0.70 11.94
C ARG A 8 -11.18 -1.81 12.57
N ARG A 9 -9.91 -1.93 12.18
CA ARG A 9 -8.99 -2.92 12.73
C ARG A 9 -8.46 -2.51 14.11
N PHE A 10 -8.58 -1.24 14.46
CA PHE A 10 -8.07 -0.65 15.69
C PHE A 10 -9.15 0.20 16.36
N ASN A 11 -9.01 0.41 17.68
CA ASN A 11 -9.79 1.43 18.36
C ASN A 11 -9.38 2.83 17.86
N SER A 12 -10.30 3.79 17.97
CA SER A 12 -9.98 5.19 17.70
C SER A 12 -8.88 5.69 18.64
N ILE A 13 -7.95 6.47 18.10
CA ILE A 13 -6.80 7.01 18.86
C ILE A 13 -7.30 7.98 19.94
N ASP A 14 -6.82 7.79 21.18
CA ASP A 14 -7.05 8.69 22.31
C ASP A 14 -5.99 9.80 22.38
N ALA A 15 -6.36 10.95 22.97
CA ALA A 15 -5.45 12.08 23.13
C ALA A 15 -4.22 11.75 23.98
N SER A 16 -4.36 10.85 24.95
CA SER A 16 -3.25 10.39 25.81
C SER A 16 -2.18 9.61 25.03
N GLU A 17 -2.55 8.97 23.92
CA GLU A 17 -1.63 8.20 23.09
C GLU A 17 -0.76 9.09 22.20
N LEU A 18 -1.19 10.32 21.91
CA LEU A 18 -0.56 11.20 20.92
C LEU A 18 0.95 11.35 21.10
N SER A 19 1.41 11.49 22.35
CA SER A 19 2.83 11.68 22.66
C SER A 19 3.74 10.50 22.27
N LEU A 20 3.15 9.31 22.08
CA LEU A 20 3.83 8.07 21.69
C LEU A 20 3.77 7.81 20.19
N LEU A 21 2.96 8.57 19.44
CA LEU A 21 2.67 8.29 18.04
C LEU A 21 3.64 8.99 17.08
N ARG A 22 3.77 8.36 15.91
CA ARG A 22 4.40 8.91 14.71
C ARG A 22 3.35 8.97 13.60
N CYS A 23 3.23 10.13 12.97
CA CYS A 23 2.43 10.30 11.77
C CYS A 23 3.32 10.11 10.54
N ALA A 24 2.85 9.37 9.54
CA ALA A 24 3.53 9.23 8.25
C ALA A 24 2.56 9.54 7.11
N VAL A 25 3.06 10.22 6.09
CA VAL A 25 2.35 10.53 4.85
C VAL A 25 3.15 9.96 3.69
N SER A 26 2.48 9.16 2.87
CA SER A 26 3.03 8.64 1.62
C SER A 26 2.31 9.30 0.45
N ILE A 27 3.06 9.99 -0.41
CA ILE A 27 2.57 10.53 -1.67
C ILE A 27 2.93 9.54 -2.77
N LEU A 28 1.90 9.05 -3.46
CA LEU A 28 2.04 8.09 -4.55
C LEU A 28 2.15 8.84 -5.88
N SER A 29 3.11 8.48 -6.72
CA SER A 29 3.34 9.11 -8.01
C SER A 29 3.94 8.13 -9.03
N GLY A 30 4.04 8.56 -10.29
CA GLY A 30 4.64 7.74 -11.35
C GLY A 30 3.86 6.45 -11.62
N PHE A 31 2.53 6.53 -11.70
CA PHE A 31 1.68 5.38 -11.99
C PHE A 31 1.88 4.88 -13.43
N GLU A 32 2.31 3.64 -13.58
CA GLU A 32 2.53 2.98 -14.86
C GLU A 32 1.63 1.74 -14.97
N LYS A 33 0.75 1.73 -15.99
CA LYS A 33 -0.20 0.63 -16.25
C LYS A 33 0.28 -0.36 -17.33
N SER A 34 1.31 0.01 -18.09
CA SER A 34 1.85 -0.77 -19.20
C SER A 34 2.95 -1.73 -18.72
N CYS A 35 2.63 -2.57 -17.75
CA CYS A 35 3.52 -3.62 -17.28
C CYS A 35 3.44 -4.83 -18.22
N SER A 36 4.58 -5.42 -18.56
CA SER A 36 4.66 -6.57 -19.47
C SER A 36 4.00 -7.83 -18.90
N ASN A 37 4.02 -7.99 -17.58
CA ASN A 37 3.33 -9.05 -16.84
C ASN A 37 3.16 -8.62 -15.36
N VAL A 38 2.46 -9.45 -14.57
CA VAL A 38 2.18 -9.18 -13.15
C VAL A 38 3.42 -9.17 -12.23
N PHE A 39 4.59 -9.57 -12.74
CA PHE A 39 5.85 -9.55 -12.00
C PHE A 39 6.81 -8.44 -12.48
N ASP A 40 6.38 -7.57 -13.40
CA ASP A 40 7.17 -6.47 -13.97
C ASP A 40 7.25 -5.25 -13.02
N TRP A 41 7.89 -5.47 -11.88
CA TRP A 41 8.18 -4.44 -10.89
C TRP A 41 9.36 -4.87 -10.00
N THR A 42 9.92 -3.90 -9.26
CA THR A 42 11.13 -4.08 -8.46
C THR A 42 10.79 -4.00 -6.98
N VAL A 43 11.08 -5.07 -6.24
CA VAL A 43 10.89 -5.14 -4.78
C VAL A 43 11.67 -4.01 -4.10
N GLY A 44 11.02 -3.33 -3.15
CA GLY A 44 11.60 -2.21 -2.41
C GLY A 44 11.63 -0.88 -3.16
N ARG A 45 11.29 -0.86 -4.45
CA ARG A 45 11.18 0.37 -5.25
C ARG A 45 9.73 0.70 -5.62
N HIS A 46 8.99 -0.29 -6.11
CA HIS A 46 7.63 -0.08 -6.60
C HIS A 46 6.58 -0.57 -5.60
N GLY A 47 5.56 0.24 -5.42
CA GLY A 47 4.27 -0.19 -4.93
C GLY A 47 3.45 -0.73 -6.10
N ILE A 48 2.51 -1.62 -5.81
CA ILE A 48 1.71 -2.27 -6.84
C ILE A 48 0.22 -2.17 -6.51
N ILE A 49 -0.59 -2.02 -7.54
CA ILE A 49 -2.04 -2.23 -7.52
C ILE A 49 -2.31 -3.36 -8.51
N ILE A 50 -3.04 -4.38 -8.06
CA ILE A 50 -3.54 -5.43 -8.95
C ILE A 50 -5.05 -5.25 -9.13
N GLU A 51 -5.50 -5.53 -10.34
CA GLU A 51 -6.93 -5.57 -10.71
C GLU A 51 -7.14 -6.79 -11.61
N PHE A 52 -8.09 -7.65 -11.27
CA PHE A 52 -8.35 -8.87 -12.05
C PHE A 52 -9.80 -9.35 -11.92
N ALA A 53 -10.19 -10.27 -12.80
CA ALA A 53 -11.42 -11.04 -12.68
C ALA A 53 -11.10 -12.49 -12.34
N ASP A 54 -12.05 -13.18 -11.72
CA ASP A 54 -11.99 -14.64 -11.63
C ASP A 54 -12.02 -15.22 -13.06
N PRO A 55 -11.04 -16.03 -13.48
CA PRO A 55 -11.03 -16.65 -14.80
C PRO A 55 -12.14 -17.69 -15.02
N GLU A 56 -12.73 -18.25 -13.95
CA GLU A 56 -13.80 -19.25 -14.02
C GLU A 56 -15.18 -18.60 -14.19
N ASP A 57 -15.48 -17.51 -13.45
CA ASP A 57 -16.79 -16.84 -13.53
C ASP A 57 -16.81 -15.58 -14.43
N GLY A 58 -15.65 -14.93 -14.64
CA GLY A 58 -15.48 -13.69 -15.42
C GLY A 58 -16.19 -12.44 -14.90
N ALA A 59 -17.04 -12.57 -13.88
CA ALA A 59 -17.92 -11.53 -13.34
C ALA A 59 -17.34 -10.92 -12.05
N SER A 60 -16.77 -11.73 -11.17
CA SER A 60 -16.18 -11.32 -9.90
C SER A 60 -14.92 -10.49 -10.16
N ARG A 61 -14.84 -9.31 -9.54
CA ARG A 61 -13.72 -8.36 -9.71
C ARG A 61 -13.00 -8.14 -8.40
N TYR A 62 -11.67 -8.16 -8.46
CA TYR A 62 -10.82 -8.03 -7.29
C TYR A 62 -9.81 -6.91 -7.50
N SER A 63 -9.50 -6.20 -6.41
CA SER A 63 -8.43 -5.22 -6.39
C SER A 63 -7.78 -5.11 -5.03
N ALA A 64 -6.47 -4.95 -5.03
CA ALA A 64 -5.72 -4.66 -3.81
C ALA A 64 -4.43 -3.91 -4.14
N THR A 65 -3.86 -3.27 -3.13
CA THR A 65 -2.58 -2.57 -3.24
C THR A 65 -1.63 -2.90 -2.09
N TYR A 66 -0.35 -2.94 -2.42
CA TYR A 66 0.75 -2.85 -1.47
C TYR A 66 1.67 -1.68 -1.80
N LEU A 67 2.15 -1.02 -0.75
CA LEU A 67 3.16 0.03 -0.82
C LEU A 67 4.56 -0.59 -1.08
N PRO A 68 5.53 0.18 -1.59
CA PRO A 68 6.85 -0.35 -1.95
C PRO A 68 7.58 -1.09 -0.83
N GLU A 69 7.38 -0.66 0.42
CA GLU A 69 8.07 -1.25 1.57
C GLU A 69 7.60 -2.66 1.92
N VAL A 70 6.35 -3.02 1.62
CA VAL A 70 5.71 -4.23 2.16
C VAL A 70 6.45 -5.51 1.74
N ALA A 71 6.70 -5.68 0.44
CA ALA A 71 7.38 -6.88 -0.07
C ALA A 71 8.79 -7.01 0.50
N ARG A 72 9.51 -5.88 0.58
CA ARG A 72 10.88 -5.84 1.12
C ARG A 72 10.92 -6.18 2.60
N GLU A 73 10.01 -5.63 3.40
CA GLU A 73 9.96 -5.86 4.85
C GLU A 73 9.58 -7.30 5.20
N GLN A 74 8.77 -7.95 4.35
CA GLN A 74 8.40 -9.36 4.50
C GLN A 74 9.45 -10.31 3.91
N GLY A 75 10.45 -9.81 3.19
CA GLY A 75 11.43 -10.64 2.48
C GLY A 75 10.83 -11.41 1.30
N TRP A 76 9.71 -10.95 0.73
CA TRP A 76 9.01 -11.61 -0.36
C TRP A 76 9.63 -11.31 -1.72
N THR A 77 9.65 -12.33 -2.57
CA THR A 77 9.79 -12.20 -4.02
C THR A 77 8.55 -11.55 -4.65
N GLN A 78 8.63 -11.16 -5.92
CA GLN A 78 7.48 -10.61 -6.64
C GLN A 78 6.29 -11.59 -6.63
N ARG A 79 6.56 -12.89 -6.81
CA ARG A 79 5.51 -13.92 -6.85
C ARG A 79 4.84 -14.12 -5.50
N GLU A 80 5.62 -14.22 -4.42
CA GLU A 80 5.07 -14.32 -3.07
C GLU A 80 4.24 -13.09 -2.70
N CYS A 81 4.73 -11.90 -3.05
CA CYS A 81 4.00 -10.65 -2.85
C CYS A 81 2.67 -10.63 -3.63
N VAL A 82 2.69 -10.99 -4.91
CA VAL A 82 1.47 -11.05 -5.74
C VAL A 82 0.47 -12.07 -5.18
N ASN A 83 0.93 -13.25 -4.76
CA ASN A 83 0.04 -14.27 -4.17
C ASN A 83 -0.59 -13.78 -2.88
N SER A 84 0.20 -13.18 -1.99
CA SER A 84 -0.28 -12.55 -0.78
C SER A 84 -1.30 -11.44 -1.09
N LEU A 85 -1.04 -10.63 -2.11
CA LEU A 85 -1.91 -9.53 -2.51
C LEU A 85 -3.23 -10.01 -3.13
N ILE A 86 -3.22 -11.11 -3.88
CA ILE A 86 -4.43 -11.79 -4.40
C ILE A 86 -5.30 -12.26 -3.23
N ARG A 87 -4.71 -12.93 -2.22
CA ARG A 87 -5.43 -13.34 -1.01
C ARG A 87 -5.99 -12.13 -0.25
N LYS A 88 -5.19 -11.06 -0.13
CA LYS A 88 -5.62 -9.80 0.48
C LYS A 88 -6.79 -9.13 -0.25
N ALA A 89 -6.92 -9.32 -1.57
CA ALA A 89 -8.04 -8.83 -2.35
C ALA A 89 -9.35 -9.60 -2.08
N GLY A 90 -9.28 -10.71 -1.34
CA GLY A 90 -10.43 -11.56 -1.01
C GLY A 90 -10.65 -12.72 -2.00
N TYR A 91 -9.66 -13.05 -2.83
CA TYR A 91 -9.78 -14.19 -3.75
C TYR A 91 -9.38 -15.50 -3.05
N GLU A 92 -10.32 -16.43 -2.95
CA GLU A 92 -10.18 -17.68 -2.19
C GLU A 92 -9.90 -18.90 -3.06
N ASN A 93 -10.13 -18.81 -4.37
CA ASN A 93 -9.91 -19.90 -5.32
C ASN A 93 -8.42 -20.19 -5.59
N ASN A 94 -8.15 -21.13 -6.49
CA ASN A 94 -6.79 -21.51 -6.87
C ASN A 94 -6.07 -20.37 -7.60
N ILE A 95 -4.78 -20.20 -7.27
CA ILE A 95 -3.89 -19.22 -7.90
C ILE A 95 -3.01 -19.97 -8.91
N ASP A 96 -3.26 -19.76 -10.19
CA ASP A 96 -2.55 -20.41 -11.29
C ASP A 96 -2.10 -19.39 -12.37
N GLU A 97 -1.48 -19.89 -13.44
CA GLU A 97 -0.99 -19.05 -14.54
C GLU A 97 -2.11 -18.41 -15.36
N ARG A 98 -3.32 -19.01 -15.38
CA ARG A 98 -4.48 -18.39 -16.03
C ARG A 98 -4.90 -17.14 -15.27
N LEU A 99 -4.96 -17.23 -13.95
CA LEU A 99 -5.25 -16.09 -13.09
C LEU A 99 -4.22 -14.98 -13.30
N TYR A 100 -2.92 -15.28 -13.27
CA TYR A 100 -1.88 -14.25 -13.48
C TYR A 100 -2.02 -13.52 -14.81
N ALA A 101 -2.43 -14.23 -15.87
CA ALA A 101 -2.67 -13.63 -17.18
C ALA A 101 -3.86 -12.64 -17.21
N THR A 102 -4.81 -12.76 -16.28
CA THR A 102 -5.93 -11.81 -16.14
C THR A 102 -5.56 -10.54 -15.36
N ILE A 103 -4.44 -10.55 -14.63
CA ILE A 103 -4.08 -9.45 -13.72
C ILE A 103 -3.54 -8.27 -14.50
N ARG A 104 -4.26 -7.15 -14.41
CA ARG A 104 -3.74 -5.83 -14.75
C ARG A 104 -2.98 -5.28 -13.54
N LEU A 105 -1.67 -5.15 -13.69
CA LEU A 105 -0.81 -4.53 -12.69
C LEU A 105 -0.59 -3.05 -13.02
N THR A 106 -0.72 -2.20 -12.00
CA THR A 106 -0.21 -0.82 -12.02
C THR A 106 0.91 -0.71 -11.00
N ARG A 107 2.11 -0.29 -11.42
CA ARG A 107 3.21 0.03 -10.51
C ARG A 107 3.30 1.52 -10.26
N TYR A 108 3.79 1.92 -9.10
CA TYR A 108 4.01 3.32 -8.74
C TYR A 108 5.19 3.45 -7.78
N VAL A 109 5.70 4.65 -7.60
CA VAL A 109 6.69 4.98 -6.56
C VAL A 109 6.04 5.83 -5.47
N THR A 110 6.68 5.86 -4.30
CA THR A 110 6.19 6.68 -3.17
C THR A 110 7.28 7.59 -2.63
N SER A 111 6.92 8.83 -2.35
CA SER A 111 7.68 9.69 -1.44
C SER A 111 7.04 9.65 -0.06
N LYS A 112 7.80 9.23 0.96
CA LYS A 112 7.32 9.06 2.33
C LYS A 112 7.99 10.08 3.24
N SER A 113 7.18 10.79 4.03
CA SER A 113 7.65 11.65 5.11
C SER A 113 6.95 11.26 6.39
N SER A 114 7.64 11.38 7.53
CA SER A 114 7.07 11.05 8.83
C SER A 114 7.57 11.99 9.90
N LEU A 115 6.75 12.17 10.93
CA LEU A 115 7.03 13.04 12.07
C LEU A 115 6.47 12.43 13.34
N THR A 116 7.29 12.34 14.38
CA THR A 116 6.83 12.01 15.74
C THR A 116 6.10 13.19 16.36
N PHE A 117 5.23 12.93 17.34
CA PHE A 117 4.55 14.01 18.04
C PHE A 117 5.53 14.98 18.72
N LYS A 118 6.65 14.48 19.25
CA LYS A 118 7.69 15.32 19.86
C LYS A 118 8.29 16.30 18.85
N GLU A 119 8.68 15.81 17.67
CA GLU A 119 9.22 16.65 16.60
C GLU A 119 8.17 17.66 16.08
N TYR A 120 6.91 17.26 16.00
CA TYR A 120 5.81 18.16 15.66
C TYR A 120 5.63 19.27 16.70
N ALA A 121 5.63 18.94 18.00
CA ALA A 121 5.45 19.91 19.07
C ALA A 121 6.53 20.99 19.05
N VAL A 122 7.78 20.60 18.77
CA VAL A 122 8.90 21.55 18.57
C VAL A 122 8.64 22.45 17.36
N ARG A 123 8.36 21.88 16.18
CA ARG A 123 8.12 22.66 14.96
C ARG A 123 6.91 23.59 15.03
N LYS A 124 5.85 23.18 15.74
CA LYS A 124 4.66 24.02 15.94
C LYS A 124 4.99 25.27 16.78
N SER A 125 5.98 25.17 17.67
CA SER A 125 6.41 26.29 18.50
C SER A 125 7.37 27.25 17.80
N GLU A 126 7.87 26.89 16.60
CA GLU A 126 8.70 27.77 15.78
C GLU A 126 7.83 28.82 15.06
N PRO A 127 8.28 30.09 14.97
CA PRO A 127 7.62 31.08 14.13
C PRO A 127 7.62 30.61 12.67
N VAL A 128 6.47 30.65 12.00
CA VAL A 128 6.41 30.35 10.56
C VAL A 128 7.26 31.41 9.84
N PRO A 129 8.26 31.01 9.04
CA PRO A 129 9.05 31.97 8.28
C PRO A 129 8.12 32.69 7.30
N VAL A 130 8.04 34.02 7.43
CA VAL A 130 7.36 34.88 6.47
C VAL A 130 8.23 34.87 5.22
N VAL A 131 7.72 34.27 4.15
CA VAL A 131 8.34 34.29 2.81
C VAL A 131 8.22 35.66 2.16
#